data_AF-A0A0G1TBR1-F1
#
_entry.id   AF-A0A0G1TBR1-F1
#
_cell.length_a   1.000
_cell.length_b   1.000
_cell.length_c   1.000
_cell.angle_alpha   90.00
_cell.angle_beta   90.00
_cell.angle_gamma   90.00
#
_symmetry.space_group_name_H-M   'P 1'
#
loop_
_entity.id
_entity.type
_entity.pdbx_description
1 polymer ?
#
loop_
_entity_poly.entity_id
_entity_poly.type
_entity_poly.pdbx_seq_one_letter_code
_entity_poly.pdbx_strand_id
1 'polypeptide(L)' 'MDDKKAAEILLMLIEKGVLNEEEMEAVRSAVGVLSWTSLAESRLKNLKAKKEKGE' A
#
# COMPACT_ATOMS: atom_id res chain seq x y z
N MET A 1 6.21 9.46 4.80
CA MET A 1 4.89 8.95 4.36
C MET A 1 5.06 7.46 4.21
N ASP A 2 4.26 6.65 4.91
CA ASP A 2 4.28 5.20 4.77
C ASP A 2 3.51 4.76 3.52
N ASP A 3 3.82 3.57 3.01
CA ASP A 3 3.24 3.03 1.77
C ASP A 3 1.72 2.91 1.85
N LYS A 4 1.17 2.60 3.03
CA LYS A 4 -0.27 2.52 3.24
C LYS A 4 -0.91 3.90 3.09
N LYS A 5 -0.35 4.94 3.71
CA LYS A 5 -0.85 6.31 3.57
C LYS A 5 -0.69 6.85 2.15
N ALA A 6 0.32 6.41 1.41
CA ALA A 6 0.45 6.69 -0.02
C ALA A 6 -0.67 6.05 -0.83
N ALA A 7 -0.94 4.76 -0.62
CA ALA A 7 -2.04 4.07 -1.29
C ALA A 7 -3.41 4.71 -1.00
N GLU A 8 -3.68 5.13 0.24
CA GLU A 8 -4.91 5.82 0.62
C GLU A 8 -5.09 7.15 -0.13
N ILE A 9 -4.04 7.96 -0.25
CA ILE A 9 -4.10 9.22 -1.00
C ILE A 9 -4.34 8.98 -2.49
N LEU A 10 -3.67 7.99 -3.06
CA LEU A 10 -3.83 7.62 -4.47
C LEU A 10 -5.25 7.12 -4.77
N LEU A 11 -5.85 6.33 -3.88
CA LEU A 11 -7.25 5.91 -3.99
C LEU A 11 -8.22 7.10 -3.95
N MET A 12 -7.98 8.08 -3.07
CA MET A 12 -8.78 9.30 -3.04
C MET A 12 -8.69 10.11 -4.35
N LEU A 13 -7.54 10.11 -5.03
CA LEU A 13 -7.41 10.79 -6.32
C LEU A 13 -8.23 10.09 -7.42
N ILE A 14 -8.30 8.76 -7.39
CA ILE A 14 -9.17 7.98 -8.27
C ILE A 14 -10.64 8.34 -8.01
N GLU A 15 -11.08 8.34 -6.75
CA GLU A 15 -12.48 8.64 -6.38
C GLU A 15 -12.89 10.06 -6.76
N LYS A 16 -11.96 11.02 -6.68
CA LYS A 16 -12.21 12.42 -7.09
C LYS A 16 -12.36 12.59 -8.60
N GLY A 17 -11.96 11.60 -9.41
CA GLY A 17 -12.06 11.68 -10.87
C GLY A 17 -11.22 12.79 -11.49
N VAL A 18 -10.16 13.24 -10.81
CA VAL A 18 -9.29 14.34 -11.27
C VAL A 18 -8.21 13.89 -12.24
N LEU A 19 -8.05 12.57 -12.41
CA LEU A 19 -7.02 11.95 -13.22
C LEU A 19 -7.57 11.69 -14.62
N ASN A 20 -6.73 11.94 -15.63
CA ASN A 20 -6.97 11.43 -16.97
C ASN A 20 -6.74 9.90 -17.05
N GLU A 21 -6.99 9.29 -18.21
CA GLU A 21 -6.88 7.84 -18.36
C GLU A 21 -5.48 7.29 -18.07
N GLU A 22 -4.44 7.94 -18.60
CA GLU A 22 -3.04 7.53 -18.42
C GLU A 22 -2.60 7.70 -16.95
N GLU A 23 -2.97 8.82 -16.33
CA GLU A 23 -2.74 9.07 -14.91
C GLU A 23 -3.47 8.04 -14.03
N MET A 24 -4.71 7.68 -14.38
CA MET A 24 -5.48 6.68 -13.64
C MET A 24 -4.81 5.30 -13.70
N GLU A 25 -4.29 4.90 -14.85
CA GLU A 25 -3.57 3.63 -15.01
C GLU A 25 -2.26 3.61 -14.21
N ALA A 26 -1.49 4.70 -14.26
CA ALA A 26 -0.27 4.85 -13.47
C ALA A 26 -0.56 4.77 -11.96
N VAL A 27 -1.60 5.45 -11.50
CA VAL A 27 -2.01 5.47 -10.08
C VAL A 27 -2.48 4.09 -9.63
N ARG A 28 -3.28 3.37 -10.44
CA ARG A 28 -3.69 1.99 -10.13
C ARG A 28 -2.49 1.04 -9.99
N SER A 29 -1.52 1.17 -10.89
CA SER A 29 -0.29 0.38 -10.85
C SER A 29 0.51 0.65 -9.57
N ALA A 30 0.66 1.93 -9.20
CA ALA A 30 1.33 2.33 -7.96
C ALA A 30 0.63 1.78 -6.71
N VAL A 31 -0.72 1.87 -6.64
CA VAL A 31 -1.49 1.29 -5.53
C VAL A 31 -1.25 -0.22 -5.40
N GLY A 32 -1.16 -0.95 -6.52
CA GLY A 32 -0.84 -2.37 -6.53
C GLY A 32 0.52 -2.68 -5.91
N VAL A 33 1.56 -1.94 -6.32
CA VAL A 33 2.93 -2.08 -5.79
C VAL A 33 2.99 -1.77 -4.29
N LEU A 34 2.39 -0.66 -3.85
CA LEU A 34 2.36 -0.23 -2.44
C LEU A 34 1.57 -1.19 -1.54
N SER A 35 0.58 -1.88 -2.10
CA SER A 35 -0.17 -2.91 -1.38
C SER A 35 0.67 -4.16 -1.13
N TRP A 36 1.58 -4.50 -2.06
CA TRP A 36 2.48 -5.64 -1.90
C TRP A 36 3.56 -5.40 -0.86
N THR A 37 4.13 -4.19 -0.80
CA THR A 37 5.09 -3.81 0.24
C THR A 37 4.42 -3.82 1.62
N SER A 38 3.22 -3.24 1.75
CA SER A 38 2.45 -3.26 2.98
C SER A 38 2.13 -4.69 3.47
N LEU A 39 1.79 -5.60 2.55
CA LEU A 39 1.57 -7.01 2.87
C LEU A 39 2.85 -7.72 3.34
N ALA A 40 3.98 -7.45 2.68
CA ALA A 40 5.28 -7.98 3.05
C ALA A 40 5.73 -7.49 4.44
N GLU A 41 5.57 -6.20 4.73
CA GLU A 41 5.85 -5.62 6.05
C GLU A 41 4.99 -6.26 7.15
N SER A 42 3.70 -6.45 6.89
CA SER A 42 2.78 -7.09 7.84
C SER A 42 3.19 -8.53 8.13
N ARG A 43 3.59 -9.30 7.10
CA ARG A 43 4.13 -10.66 7.27
C ARG A 43 5.42 -10.66 8.09
N LEU A 44 6.35 -9.75 7.82
CA LEU A 44 7.60 -9.63 8.58
C LEU A 44 7.36 -9.25 10.04
N LYS A 45 6.45 -8.33 10.32
CA LYS A 45 6.05 -7.97 11.70
C LYS A 45 5.45 -9.16 12.45
N ASN A 46 4.55 -9.91 11.82
CA ASN A 46 3.93 -11.09 12.43
C ASN A 46 4.95 -12.20 12.72
N LEU A 47 5.95 -12.39 11.85
CA LEU A 47 7.03 -13.34 12.08
C LEU A 47 7.94 -12.92 13.26
N LYS A 48 8.27 -11.63 13.38
CA LYS A 48 9.04 -11.10 14.51
C LYS A 48 8.26 -11.22 15.83
N ALA A 49 6.99 -10.83 15.84
CA ALA A 49 6.14 -10.92 17.04
C ALA A 49 5.93 -12.36 17.53
N LYS A 50 5.90 -13.35 16.63
CA LYS A 50 5.87 -14.77 17.01
C LYS A 50 7.18 -15.24 17.66
N LYS A 51 8.32 -14.68 17.24
CA LYS A 51 9.64 -15.03 17.81
C LYS A 51 9.80 -14.48 19.23
N GLU A 52 9.27 -13.30 19.52
CA GLU A 52 9.37 -12.64 20.84
C GLU A 52 8.41 -13.22 21.90
N LYS A 53 7.31 -13.86 21.49
CA LYS A 53 6.36 -14.52 22.43
C LYS A 53 6.72 -15.98 22.74
N GLY A 54 7.82 -16.48 22.18
CA GLY A 54 8.25 -17.87 22.28
C GLY A 54 9.41 -18.13 23.26
N GLU A 55 9.75 -17.19 24.13
CA GLU A 55 10.72 -17.36 25.23
C GLU A 55 10.03 -17.36 26.60
#